data_AF-A0AA86T0K0-F1
#
_entry.id   AF-A0AA86T0K0-F1
#
_cell.length_a   1.000
_cell.length_b   1.000
_cell.length_c   1.000
_cell.angle_alpha   90.00
_cell.angle_beta   90.00
_cell.angle_gamma   90.00
#
_symmetry.space_group_name_H-M   'P 1'
#
loop_
_entity.id
_entity.type
_entity.pdbx_description
1 polymer ?
#
loop_
_entity_poly.entity_id
_entity_poly.type
_entity_poly.pdbx_seq_one_letter_code
_entity_poly.pdbx_strand_id
1 'polypeptide(L)'
;MVSTDSKFIDTVFCRFSVQEYGKFRIMPINEAAISLAESGKIGALNLLFKRHPYSLSPFMLEILAAIPETVPVPMYGQLLPGRSPPSGFAVRQDDWVECEKMVHFINASVKNRDILIKVKTEPLVKHLLGFRWPTIDELSSWYTNRARAMDYFSGQLDNCLSLLEFALRKGLSELQQFHQDVLYLSQIIYTNDDDSEMSFNMNLAMWGELSDYEKFKFMLKGVKKENVTERLHNRAIPFMCEKFRKASLTGDVTLSDNTNQNIDESFLVRWLKETSGENKLDICLVVIEEGCRNFQSNDYFKSEVEAVDCALQCIYLSTVTDRWSIMAAILSKLPQLHGEFGFMSILIS
;
A
#
# COMPACT_ATOMS: atom_id res chain seq x y z
N MET A 1 -10.37 -38.42 -31.16
CA MET A 1 -8.98 -38.87 -30.89
C MET A 1 -8.40 -37.97 -29.83
N VAL A 2 -8.45 -38.42 -28.59
CA VAL A 2 -7.94 -37.71 -27.42
C VAL A 2 -6.44 -37.95 -27.40
N SER A 3 -5.65 -36.90 -27.63
CA SER A 3 -4.20 -36.95 -27.42
C SER A 3 -3.96 -36.86 -25.92
N THR A 4 -3.80 -38.02 -25.28
CA THR A 4 -3.33 -38.13 -23.90
C THR A 4 -1.83 -37.84 -23.89
N ASP A 5 -1.47 -36.58 -23.63
CA ASP A 5 -0.09 -36.23 -23.33
C ASP A 5 0.30 -36.82 -21.98
N SER A 6 0.96 -37.97 -22.04
CA SER A 6 1.54 -38.71 -20.92
C SER A 6 2.51 -37.88 -20.06
N LYS A 7 2.90 -36.67 -20.50
CA LYS A 7 3.81 -35.77 -19.78
C LYS A 7 3.13 -34.86 -18.77
N PHE A 8 1.81 -34.70 -18.80
CA PHE A 8 1.11 -33.79 -17.87
C PHE A 8 0.72 -34.46 -16.54
N ILE A 9 0.63 -35.79 -16.52
CA ILE A 9 0.24 -36.58 -15.34
C ILE A 9 1.45 -36.89 -14.43
N ASP A 10 2.67 -36.78 -14.95
CA ASP A 10 3.90 -37.12 -14.22
C ASP A 10 4.40 -36.04 -13.24
N THR A 11 3.80 -34.84 -13.22
CA THR A 11 4.30 -33.71 -12.40
C THR A 11 3.73 -33.67 -10.97
N VAL A 12 2.73 -34.50 -10.64
CA VAL A 12 2.00 -34.40 -9.35
C VAL A 12 2.35 -35.52 -8.36
N PHE A 13 3.15 -36.52 -8.75
CA PHE A 13 3.61 -37.54 -7.81
C PHE A 13 4.85 -37.08 -7.03
N CYS A 14 4.67 -36.88 -5.73
CA CYS A 14 5.73 -36.84 -4.71
C CYS A 14 6.72 -37.99 -4.93
N ARG A 15 7.85 -37.73 -5.59
CA ARG A 15 8.98 -38.64 -5.57
C ARG A 15 9.62 -38.56 -4.20
N PHE A 16 9.41 -39.60 -3.39
CA PHE A 16 10.09 -39.74 -2.11
C PHE A 16 11.61 -39.70 -2.33
N SER A 17 12.29 -38.77 -1.68
CA SER A 17 13.74 -38.69 -1.64
C SER A 17 14.24 -39.11 -0.26
N VAL A 18 14.97 -40.23 -0.21
CA VAL A 18 15.61 -40.73 1.04
C VAL A 18 16.53 -39.67 1.64
N GLN A 19 17.21 -38.89 0.80
CA GLN A 19 18.13 -37.84 1.23
C GLN A 19 17.40 -36.65 1.83
N GLU A 20 16.33 -36.16 1.18
CA GLU A 20 15.51 -35.07 1.72
C GLU A 20 14.80 -35.50 3.01
N TYR A 21 14.26 -36.72 3.05
CA TYR A 21 13.66 -37.28 4.26
C TYR A 21 14.69 -37.45 5.38
N GLY A 22 15.90 -37.90 5.06
CA GLY A 22 17.01 -38.02 6.00
C GLY A 22 17.34 -36.69 6.66
N LYS A 23 17.43 -35.61 5.88
CA LYS A 23 17.65 -34.24 6.38
C LYS A 23 16.46 -33.74 7.21
N PHE A 24 15.24 -33.89 6.70
CA PHE A 24 14.03 -33.41 7.36
C PHE A 24 13.84 -34.01 8.76
N ARG A 25 14.16 -35.31 8.95
CA ARG A 25 14.01 -36.00 10.25
C ARG A 25 14.86 -35.43 11.39
N ILE A 26 15.97 -34.79 11.08
CA ILE A 26 16.92 -34.29 12.09
C ILE A 26 16.91 -32.75 12.18
N MET A 27 16.22 -32.09 11.26
CA MET A 27 16.12 -30.64 11.19
C MET A 27 15.03 -30.13 12.16
N PRO A 28 15.29 -29.05 12.91
CA PRO A 28 14.26 -28.36 13.68
C PRO A 28 13.09 -27.93 12.78
N ILE A 29 11.86 -28.05 13.28
CA ILE A 29 10.65 -27.84 12.46
C ILE A 29 10.54 -26.41 11.93
N ASN A 30 11.04 -25.41 12.68
CA ASN A 30 11.11 -24.02 12.26
C ASN A 30 12.09 -23.84 11.08
N GLU A 31 13.28 -24.45 11.14
CA GLU A 31 14.26 -24.42 10.04
C GLU A 31 13.73 -25.12 8.80
N ALA A 32 13.04 -26.25 8.98
CA ALA A 32 12.38 -26.95 7.88
C ALA A 32 11.29 -26.10 7.24
N ALA A 33 10.51 -25.35 8.03
CA ALA A 33 9.50 -24.43 7.53
C ALA A 33 10.12 -23.26 6.76
N ILE A 34 11.21 -22.67 7.26
CA ILE A 34 11.97 -21.62 6.57
C ILE A 34 12.49 -22.15 5.22
N SER A 35 13.15 -23.30 5.18
CA SER A 35 13.67 -23.88 3.93
C SER A 35 12.57 -24.17 2.89
N LEU A 36 11.39 -24.59 3.34
CA LEU A 36 10.23 -24.76 2.45
C LEU A 36 9.66 -23.42 1.95
N ALA A 37 9.68 -22.39 2.78
CA ALA A 37 9.28 -21.03 2.40
C ALA A 37 10.24 -20.46 1.36
N GLU A 38 11.55 -20.52 1.60
CA GLU A 38 12.61 -20.05 0.69
C GLU A 38 12.55 -20.74 -0.68
N SER A 39 12.23 -22.04 -0.69
CA SER A 39 12.08 -22.81 -1.93
C SER A 39 10.72 -22.63 -2.63
N GLY A 40 9.84 -21.78 -2.11
CA GLY A 40 8.51 -21.52 -2.67
C GLY A 40 7.55 -22.72 -2.61
N LYS A 41 7.84 -23.74 -1.79
CA LYS A 41 7.04 -24.97 -1.66
C LYS A 41 5.80 -24.74 -0.76
N ILE A 42 4.92 -23.84 -1.17
CA ILE A 42 3.77 -23.36 -0.38
C ILE A 42 2.85 -24.49 0.10
N GLY A 43 2.64 -25.51 -0.74
CA GLY A 43 1.80 -26.67 -0.37
C GLY A 43 2.37 -27.46 0.81
N ALA A 44 3.69 -27.71 0.82
CA ALA A 44 4.37 -28.39 1.92
C ALA A 44 4.38 -27.51 3.19
N LEU A 45 4.59 -26.20 3.02
CA LEU A 45 4.53 -25.25 4.12
C LEU A 45 3.14 -25.21 4.78
N ASN A 46 2.06 -25.22 3.98
CA ASN A 46 0.69 -25.31 4.49
C ASN A 46 0.44 -26.58 5.31
N LEU A 47 0.97 -27.72 4.85
CA LEU A 47 0.88 -28.96 5.60
C LEU A 47 1.62 -28.88 6.94
N LEU A 48 2.79 -28.23 6.98
CA LEU A 48 3.50 -28.01 8.24
C LEU A 48 2.70 -27.15 9.22
N PHE A 49 2.16 -26.00 8.80
CA PHE A 49 1.32 -25.17 9.66
C PHE A 49 0.07 -25.90 10.18
N LYS A 50 -0.53 -26.78 9.36
CA LYS A 50 -1.68 -27.60 9.78
C LYS A 50 -1.30 -28.68 10.80
N ARG A 51 -0.10 -29.26 10.70
CA ARG A 51 0.35 -30.38 11.55
C ARG A 51 1.07 -29.92 12.81
N HIS A 52 1.73 -28.76 12.77
CA HIS A 52 2.58 -28.22 13.83
C HIS A 52 2.24 -26.77 14.22
N PRO A 53 0.95 -26.44 14.49
CA PRO A 53 0.54 -25.06 14.72
C PRO A 53 1.16 -24.43 15.97
N TYR A 54 1.25 -25.13 17.09
CA TYR A 54 1.83 -24.63 18.33
C TYR A 54 3.34 -24.46 18.20
N SER A 55 4.03 -25.43 17.59
CA SER A 55 5.48 -25.37 17.38
C SER A 55 5.91 -24.24 16.45
N LEU A 56 5.11 -23.93 15.41
CA LEU A 56 5.44 -22.91 14.42
C LEU A 56 4.86 -21.52 14.76
N SER A 57 3.84 -21.44 15.61
CA SER A 57 3.19 -20.18 15.96
C SER A 57 4.15 -19.05 16.40
N PRO A 58 5.22 -19.30 17.18
CA PRO A 58 6.15 -18.24 17.58
C PRO A 58 7.01 -17.69 16.44
N PHE A 59 7.20 -18.49 15.38
CA PHE A 59 8.07 -18.19 14.23
C PHE A 59 7.28 -17.87 12.97
N MET A 60 5.95 -17.78 13.06
CA MET A 60 5.07 -17.67 11.89
C MET A 60 5.45 -16.51 10.95
N LEU A 61 5.67 -15.32 11.52
CA LEU A 61 6.01 -14.13 10.74
C LEU A 61 7.39 -14.22 10.09
N GLU A 62 8.35 -14.85 10.77
CA GLU A 62 9.70 -15.10 10.25
C GLU A 62 9.65 -16.08 9.06
N ILE A 63 8.93 -17.19 9.23
CA ILE A 63 8.73 -18.21 8.18
C ILE A 63 8.07 -17.60 6.95
N LEU A 64 7.03 -16.79 7.13
CA LEU A 64 6.34 -16.15 6.01
C LEU A 64 7.19 -15.06 5.33
N ALA A 65 8.08 -14.40 6.06
CA ALA A 65 9.03 -13.44 5.50
C ALA A 65 10.10 -14.11 4.63
N ALA A 66 10.38 -15.40 4.84
CA ALA A 66 11.34 -16.17 4.04
C ALA A 66 10.79 -16.61 2.67
N ILE A 67 9.49 -16.45 2.41
CA ILE A 67 8.93 -16.68 1.07
C ILE A 67 9.57 -15.67 0.10
N PRO A 68 10.06 -16.04 -1.09
CA PRO A 68 10.62 -15.06 -2.03
C PRO A 68 9.59 -14.00 -2.45
N GLU A 69 10.03 -12.75 -2.57
CA GLU A 69 9.20 -11.59 -2.93
C GLU A 69 8.51 -11.76 -4.29
N THR A 70 9.11 -12.56 -5.17
CA THR A 70 8.61 -12.84 -6.51
C THR A 70 7.50 -13.88 -6.56
N VAL A 71 7.20 -14.57 -5.45
CA VAL A 71 6.09 -15.54 -5.39
C VAL A 71 4.76 -14.77 -5.35
N PRO A 72 3.80 -15.05 -6.24
CA PRO A 72 2.50 -14.38 -6.21
C PRO A 72 1.77 -14.59 -4.90
N VAL A 73 1.35 -13.50 -4.24
CA VAL A 73 0.65 -13.55 -2.96
C VAL A 73 -0.58 -14.47 -2.96
N PRO A 74 -1.43 -14.51 -4.01
CA PRO A 74 -2.58 -15.40 -4.03
C PRO A 74 -2.23 -16.89 -3.82
N MET A 75 -1.01 -17.33 -4.15
CA MET A 75 -0.59 -18.71 -3.94
C MET A 75 -0.47 -19.08 -2.45
N TYR A 76 -0.09 -18.12 -1.60
CA TYR A 76 0.13 -18.34 -0.17
C TYR A 76 -0.79 -17.50 0.74
N GLY A 77 -1.73 -16.73 0.18
CA GLY A 77 -2.65 -15.87 0.93
C GLY A 77 -3.48 -16.59 2.00
N GLN A 78 -3.71 -17.89 1.82
CA GLN A 78 -4.33 -18.76 2.83
C GLN A 78 -3.51 -18.91 4.12
N LEU A 79 -2.17 -18.82 4.03
CA LEU A 79 -1.24 -18.91 5.15
C LEU A 79 -1.08 -17.59 5.90
N LEU A 80 -1.46 -16.48 5.26
CA LEU A 80 -1.29 -15.15 5.83
C LEU A 80 -2.12 -14.99 7.12
N PRO A 81 -1.51 -14.45 8.19
CA PRO A 81 -2.20 -14.26 9.45
C PRO A 81 -3.20 -13.11 9.36
N GLY A 82 -4.37 -13.31 9.97
CA GLY A 82 -5.38 -12.27 10.16
C GLY A 82 -5.36 -11.67 11.56
N ARG A 83 -6.34 -10.80 11.84
CA ARG A 83 -6.51 -10.18 13.16
C ARG A 83 -6.69 -11.20 14.28
N SER A 84 -7.28 -12.35 13.97
CA SER A 84 -7.53 -13.42 14.94
C SER A 84 -7.08 -14.76 14.38
N PRO A 85 -6.68 -15.71 15.24
CA PRO A 85 -6.32 -17.04 14.80
C PRO A 85 -7.50 -17.77 14.16
N PRO A 86 -7.23 -18.72 13.24
CA PRO A 86 -8.28 -19.54 12.65
C PRO A 86 -9.01 -20.36 13.74
N SER A 87 -10.32 -20.55 13.55
CA SER A 87 -11.19 -21.27 14.47
C SER A 87 -10.88 -22.77 14.48
N GLY A 88 -9.89 -23.15 15.29
CA GLY A 88 -9.51 -24.54 15.54
C GLY A 88 -8.45 -25.05 14.57
N PHE A 89 -7.41 -25.67 15.14
CA PHE A 89 -6.47 -26.48 14.40
C PHE A 89 -6.89 -27.94 14.51
N ALA A 90 -6.82 -28.67 13.40
CA ALA A 90 -7.04 -30.12 13.38
C ALA A 90 -5.82 -30.86 13.93
N VAL A 91 -5.44 -30.58 15.19
CA VAL A 91 -4.41 -31.34 15.90
C VAL A 91 -5.04 -32.62 16.45
N ARG A 92 -4.28 -33.71 16.43
CA ARG A 92 -4.72 -34.97 17.04
C ARG A 92 -5.01 -34.76 18.53
N GLN A 93 -5.85 -35.63 19.09
CA GLN A 93 -6.08 -35.65 20.53
C GLN A 93 -4.81 -36.02 21.29
N ASP A 94 -4.74 -35.48 22.51
CA ASP A 94 -3.67 -35.73 23.47
C ASP A 94 -3.64 -37.22 23.84
N ASP A 95 -2.46 -37.82 23.86
CA ASP A 95 -2.24 -39.17 24.39
C ASP A 95 -2.18 -39.15 25.93
N TRP A 96 -2.35 -40.30 26.59
CA TRP A 96 -2.40 -40.40 28.06
C TRP A 96 -1.13 -39.88 28.76
N VAL A 97 0.02 -39.89 28.09
CA VAL A 97 1.28 -39.31 28.58
C VAL A 97 1.39 -37.80 28.33
N GLU A 98 0.61 -37.23 27.42
CA GLU A 98 0.74 -35.84 26.95
C GLU A 98 -0.07 -34.90 27.82
N CYS A 99 0.30 -34.82 29.10
CA CYS A 99 -0.37 -34.02 30.10
C CYS A 99 0.59 -33.05 30.81
N GLU A 100 0.04 -32.05 31.49
CA GLU A 100 0.81 -31.03 32.23
C GLU A 100 1.80 -31.64 33.22
N LYS A 101 1.44 -32.74 33.90
CA LYS A 101 2.32 -33.45 34.84
C LYS A 101 3.60 -33.94 34.15
N MET A 102 3.46 -34.48 32.93
CA MET A 102 4.60 -34.95 32.15
C MET A 102 5.46 -33.79 31.65
N VAL A 103 4.84 -32.69 31.22
CA VAL A 103 5.57 -31.47 30.83
C VAL A 103 6.43 -30.96 31.98
N HIS A 104 5.87 -30.90 33.20
CA HIS A 104 6.61 -30.52 34.39
C HIS A 104 7.78 -31.48 34.68
N PHE A 105 7.54 -32.79 34.60
CA PHE A 105 8.57 -33.80 34.79
C PHE A 105 9.72 -33.67 33.78
N ILE A 106 9.41 -33.48 32.49
CA ILE A 106 10.40 -33.30 31.42
C ILE A 106 11.24 -32.04 31.66
N ASN A 107 10.59 -30.91 31.97
CA ASN A 107 11.29 -29.65 32.22
C ASN A 107 12.21 -29.72 33.46
N ALA A 108 11.79 -30.45 34.51
CA ALA A 108 12.59 -30.63 35.71
C ALA A 108 13.76 -31.62 35.52
N SER A 109 13.56 -32.66 34.71
CA SER A 109 14.49 -33.80 34.62
C SER A 109 15.48 -33.69 33.45
N VAL A 110 15.09 -33.06 32.34
CA VAL A 110 15.89 -33.02 31.10
C VAL A 110 16.66 -31.71 31.00
N LYS A 111 17.94 -31.74 31.38
CA LYS A 111 18.86 -30.58 31.26
C LYS A 111 19.45 -30.40 29.86
N ASN A 112 19.43 -31.43 29.02
CA ASN A 112 19.98 -31.39 27.66
C ASN A 112 18.92 -30.90 26.66
N ARG A 113 19.19 -29.78 25.99
CA ARG A 113 18.27 -29.15 25.02
C ARG A 113 18.01 -30.01 23.78
N ASP A 114 18.98 -30.80 23.32
CA ASP A 114 18.85 -31.63 22.12
C ASP A 114 17.90 -32.81 22.35
N ILE A 115 17.90 -33.35 23.57
CA ILE A 115 16.95 -34.38 24.01
C ILE A 115 15.56 -33.75 24.16
N LEU A 116 15.49 -32.54 24.70
CA LEU A 116 14.24 -31.82 24.91
C LEU A 116 13.49 -31.53 23.59
N ILE A 117 14.20 -31.22 22.50
CA ILE A 117 13.58 -30.99 21.18
C ILE A 117 13.02 -32.30 20.60
N LYS A 118 13.72 -33.43 20.77
CA LYS A 118 13.31 -34.74 20.22
C LYS A 118 12.09 -35.34 20.92
N VAL A 119 11.85 -34.98 22.18
CA VAL A 119 10.78 -35.57 23.01
C VAL A 119 9.45 -34.79 22.89
N LYS A 120 9.47 -33.58 22.34
CA LYS A 120 8.28 -32.71 22.26
C LYS A 120 7.40 -33.04 21.06
N THR A 121 6.35 -33.79 21.31
CA THR A 121 5.22 -33.92 20.39
C THR A 121 4.39 -32.65 20.37
N GLU A 122 3.58 -32.47 19.31
CA GLU A 122 2.75 -31.27 19.16
C GLU A 122 1.79 -31.02 20.35
N PRO A 123 1.10 -32.04 20.92
CA PRO A 123 0.29 -31.84 22.13
C PRO A 123 1.12 -31.47 23.37
N LEU A 124 2.34 -31.98 23.52
CA LEU A 124 3.23 -31.55 24.60
C LEU A 124 3.66 -30.09 24.43
N VAL A 125 3.90 -29.63 23.19
CA VAL A 125 4.21 -28.23 22.90
C VAL A 125 3.02 -27.34 23.23
N LYS A 126 1.80 -27.76 22.89
CA LYS A 126 0.55 -27.07 23.28
C LYS A 126 0.48 -26.87 24.78
N HIS A 127 0.74 -27.89 25.60
CA HIS A 127 0.73 -27.77 27.06
C HIS A 127 1.88 -26.92 27.61
N LEU A 128 3.03 -26.88 26.92
CA LEU A 128 4.21 -26.15 27.37
C LEU A 128 4.17 -24.66 27.02
N LEU A 129 3.88 -24.34 25.76
CA LEU A 129 4.00 -22.99 25.20
C LEU A 129 2.64 -22.35 24.91
N GLY A 130 1.58 -23.16 24.87
CA GLY A 130 0.28 -22.71 24.39
C GLY A 130 0.31 -22.34 22.91
N PHE A 131 -0.65 -21.51 22.53
CA PHE A 131 -0.77 -20.99 21.18
C PHE A 131 -0.44 -19.50 21.19
N ARG A 132 0.58 -19.08 20.42
CA ARG A 132 0.97 -17.68 20.32
C ARG A 132 0.43 -17.07 19.02
N TRP A 133 -0.39 -16.04 19.11
CA TRP A 133 -0.80 -15.26 17.94
C TRP A 133 -0.13 -13.90 17.95
N PRO A 134 0.38 -13.39 16.82
CA PRO A 134 0.96 -12.05 16.78
C PRO A 134 -0.06 -10.97 17.16
N THR A 135 0.42 -9.90 17.81
CA THR A 135 -0.42 -8.74 18.12
C THR A 135 -0.78 -7.96 16.85
N ILE A 136 -1.77 -7.07 16.95
CA ILE A 136 -2.17 -6.21 15.81
C ILE A 136 -1.00 -5.33 15.36
N ASP A 137 -0.19 -4.83 16.30
CA ASP A 137 0.99 -4.01 16.01
C ASP A 137 2.09 -4.83 15.31
N GLU A 138 2.34 -6.06 15.79
CA GLU A 138 3.28 -6.99 15.15
C GLU A 138 2.84 -7.32 13.72
N LEU A 139 1.54 -7.59 13.51
CA LEU A 139 0.98 -7.85 12.18
C LEU A 139 1.10 -6.63 11.27
N SER A 140 0.67 -5.46 11.74
CA SER A 140 0.68 -4.23 10.94
C SER A 140 2.10 -3.85 10.52
N SER A 141 3.06 -3.94 11.46
CA SER A 141 4.48 -3.73 11.18
C SER A 141 5.01 -4.76 10.17
N TRP A 142 4.68 -6.04 10.34
CA TRP A 142 5.11 -7.09 9.44
C TRP A 142 4.59 -6.90 8.01
N TYR A 143 3.29 -6.66 7.83
CA TYR A 143 2.70 -6.43 6.50
C TYR A 143 3.29 -5.20 5.83
N THR A 144 3.50 -4.12 6.58
CA THR A 144 4.11 -2.89 6.07
C THR A 144 5.56 -3.12 5.61
N ASN A 145 6.37 -3.75 6.46
CA ASN A 145 7.77 -4.05 6.15
C ASN A 145 7.88 -5.05 4.99
N ARG A 146 6.99 -6.04 4.94
CA ARG A 146 6.96 -7.03 3.87
C ARG A 146 6.61 -6.39 2.53
N ALA A 147 5.58 -5.54 2.47
CA ALA A 147 5.24 -4.81 1.25
C ALA A 147 6.38 -3.89 0.80
N ARG A 148 7.05 -3.18 1.72
CA ARG A 148 8.24 -2.38 1.40
C ARG A 148 9.39 -3.22 0.85
N ALA A 149 9.64 -4.40 1.41
CA ALA A 149 10.66 -5.31 0.91
C ALA A 149 10.34 -5.84 -0.49
N MET A 150 9.08 -6.19 -0.75
CA MET A 150 8.64 -6.65 -2.07
C MET A 150 8.87 -5.58 -3.15
N ASP A 151 8.51 -4.34 -2.87
CA ASP A 151 8.78 -3.22 -3.76
C ASP A 151 10.30 -2.96 -3.91
N TYR A 152 11.03 -2.87 -2.80
CA TYR A 152 12.47 -2.57 -2.81
C TYR A 152 13.32 -3.61 -3.55
N PHE A 153 13.07 -4.90 -3.34
CA PHE A 153 13.89 -5.97 -3.92
C PHE A 153 13.43 -6.42 -5.31
N SER A 154 12.14 -6.30 -5.62
CA SER A 154 11.57 -6.88 -6.86
C SER A 154 10.75 -5.91 -7.70
N GLY A 155 10.42 -4.72 -7.19
CA GLY A 155 9.57 -3.74 -7.87
C GLY A 155 8.13 -4.21 -8.08
N GLN A 156 7.69 -5.28 -7.39
CA GLN A 156 6.39 -5.91 -7.65
C GLN A 156 5.27 -5.26 -6.82
N LEU A 157 4.85 -4.06 -7.20
CA LEU A 157 3.78 -3.33 -6.53
C LEU A 157 2.43 -4.06 -6.55
N ASP A 158 2.12 -4.82 -7.60
CA ASP A 158 0.91 -5.66 -7.66
C ASP A 158 0.87 -6.70 -6.54
N ASN A 159 2.04 -7.21 -6.20
CA ASN A 159 2.24 -8.18 -5.15
C ASN A 159 2.13 -7.50 -3.77
N CYS A 160 2.63 -6.27 -3.61
CA CYS A 160 2.39 -5.43 -2.43
C CYS A 160 0.89 -5.18 -2.20
N LEU A 161 0.17 -4.78 -3.26
CA LEU A 161 -1.28 -4.55 -3.21
C LEU A 161 -2.02 -5.82 -2.82
N SER A 162 -1.72 -6.94 -3.49
CA SER A 162 -2.32 -8.23 -3.16
C SER A 162 -2.11 -8.61 -1.69
N LEU A 163 -0.89 -8.41 -1.15
CA LEU A 163 -0.57 -8.67 0.25
C LEU A 163 -1.46 -7.85 1.20
N LEU A 164 -1.60 -6.57 0.94
CA LEU A 164 -2.38 -5.65 1.77
C LEU A 164 -3.88 -5.91 1.65
N GLU A 165 -4.39 -6.25 0.47
CA GLU A 165 -5.78 -6.68 0.28
C GLU A 165 -6.10 -7.94 1.11
N PHE A 166 -5.20 -8.92 1.14
CA PHE A 166 -5.38 -10.11 1.99
C PHE A 166 -5.41 -9.72 3.48
N ALA A 167 -4.56 -8.81 3.92
CA ALA A 167 -4.54 -8.32 5.29
C ALA A 167 -5.87 -7.63 5.67
N LEU A 168 -6.37 -6.76 4.79
CA LEU A 168 -7.64 -6.05 4.97
C LEU A 168 -8.83 -7.01 5.01
N ARG A 169 -8.90 -7.98 4.08
CA ARG A 169 -9.94 -9.04 4.09
C ARG A 169 -9.91 -9.89 5.36
N LYS A 170 -8.75 -9.98 6.01
CA LYS A 170 -8.55 -10.69 7.29
C LYS A 170 -8.72 -9.78 8.52
N GLY A 171 -9.23 -8.57 8.35
CA GLY A 171 -9.68 -7.69 9.42
C GLY A 171 -8.65 -6.70 9.97
N LEU A 172 -7.51 -6.52 9.29
CA LEU A 172 -6.46 -5.56 9.68
C LEU A 172 -6.74 -4.18 9.07
N SER A 173 -7.73 -3.48 9.63
CA SER A 173 -8.16 -2.13 9.20
C SER A 173 -7.08 -1.06 9.33
N GLU A 174 -6.11 -1.27 10.22
CA GLU A 174 -4.99 -0.36 10.51
C GLU A 174 -4.11 -0.12 9.27
N LEU A 175 -4.10 -1.08 8.33
CA LEU A 175 -3.33 -1.02 7.08
C LEU A 175 -4.05 -0.25 5.96
N GLN A 176 -5.29 0.21 6.16
CA GLN A 176 -6.08 0.82 5.10
C GLN A 176 -5.45 2.08 4.51
N GLN A 177 -4.85 2.92 5.36
CA GLN A 177 -4.15 4.13 4.90
C GLN A 177 -2.94 3.77 4.04
N PHE A 178 -2.13 2.83 4.53
CA PHE A 178 -0.94 2.38 3.80
C PHE A 178 -1.28 1.71 2.47
N HIS A 179 -2.33 0.88 2.44
CA HIS A 179 -2.87 0.31 1.20
C HIS A 179 -3.28 1.39 0.20
N GLN A 180 -3.97 2.45 0.65
CA GLN A 180 -4.34 3.57 -0.21
C GLN A 180 -3.11 4.30 -0.76
N ASP A 181 -2.08 4.50 0.06
CA ASP A 181 -0.84 5.13 -0.38
C ASP A 181 -0.10 4.30 -1.44
N VAL A 182 -0.10 2.96 -1.32
CA VAL A 182 0.44 2.04 -2.33
C VAL A 182 -0.40 2.06 -3.62
N LEU A 183 -1.73 2.14 -3.51
CA LEU A 183 -2.62 2.26 -4.68
C LEU A 183 -2.31 3.53 -5.48
N TYR A 184 -2.12 4.66 -4.82
CA TYR A 184 -1.73 5.90 -5.50
C TYR A 184 -0.40 5.75 -6.25
N LEU A 185 0.60 5.15 -5.62
CA LEU A 185 1.90 4.91 -6.26
C LEU A 185 1.78 3.97 -7.47
N SER A 186 1.04 2.87 -7.33
CA SER A 186 0.77 1.90 -8.41
C SER A 186 0.10 2.57 -9.61
N GLN A 187 -0.92 3.41 -9.38
CA GLN A 187 -1.56 4.19 -10.44
C GLN A 187 -0.58 5.12 -11.16
N ILE A 188 0.38 5.70 -10.44
CA ILE A 188 1.36 6.60 -11.06
C ILE A 188 2.35 5.82 -11.93
N ILE A 189 2.82 4.67 -11.46
CA ILE A 189 3.84 3.86 -12.15
C ILE A 189 3.27 3.13 -13.36
N TYR A 190 2.08 2.55 -13.25
CA TYR A 190 1.52 1.69 -14.30
C TYR A 190 0.63 2.41 -15.32
N THR A 191 0.34 3.70 -15.14
CA THR A 191 -0.45 4.41 -16.16
C THR A 191 0.45 4.94 -17.29
N ASN A 192 0.16 4.50 -18.51
CA ASN A 192 0.93 4.64 -19.75
C ASN A 192 1.07 6.05 -20.35
N ASP A 193 1.13 7.11 -19.54
CA ASP A 193 1.35 8.46 -20.07
C ASP A 193 2.75 8.96 -19.70
N ASP A 194 3.60 9.04 -20.72
CA ASP A 194 4.99 9.56 -20.78
C ASP A 194 6.14 8.59 -20.45
N ASP A 195 7.04 8.46 -21.44
CA ASP A 195 8.43 7.96 -21.41
C ASP A 195 9.34 8.79 -20.46
N SER A 196 8.82 9.27 -19.34
CA SER A 196 9.65 9.93 -18.34
C SER A 196 10.33 8.85 -17.49
N GLU A 197 11.63 8.67 -17.69
CA GLU A 197 12.51 7.77 -16.92
C GLU A 197 12.35 7.94 -15.40
N MET A 198 11.83 9.08 -14.94
CA MET A 198 11.65 9.39 -13.54
C MET A 198 10.46 8.68 -12.87
N SER A 199 9.47 8.20 -13.62
CA SER A 199 8.38 7.36 -13.10
C SER A 199 8.91 5.98 -12.63
N PHE A 200 9.93 5.46 -13.31
CA PHE A 200 10.57 4.18 -13.00
C PHE A 200 11.46 4.22 -11.75
N ASN A 201 11.91 5.40 -11.30
CA ASN A 201 12.81 5.54 -10.16
C ASN A 201 12.09 5.74 -8.82
N MET A 202 10.76 5.80 -8.81
CA MET A 202 9.99 6.04 -7.60
C MET A 202 9.63 4.72 -6.91
N ASN A 203 10.09 4.54 -5.68
CA ASN A 203 9.74 3.38 -4.85
C ASN A 203 8.85 3.79 -3.66
N LEU A 204 8.30 2.81 -2.96
CA LEU A 204 7.38 2.99 -1.85
C LEU A 204 8.01 3.68 -0.63
N ALA A 205 9.32 3.52 -0.42
CA ALA A 205 10.03 4.21 0.65
C ALA A 205 10.12 5.72 0.37
N MET A 206 10.58 6.08 -0.82
CA MET A 206 10.65 7.47 -1.28
C MET A 206 9.26 8.11 -1.33
N TRP A 207 8.25 7.36 -1.77
CA TRP A 207 6.86 7.81 -1.77
C TRP A 207 6.35 8.10 -0.36
N GLY A 208 6.72 7.27 0.62
CA GLY A 208 6.37 7.49 2.02
C GLY A 208 6.92 8.79 2.60
N GLU A 209 8.11 9.21 2.16
CA GLU A 209 8.82 10.40 2.67
C GLU A 209 8.28 11.72 2.11
N LEU A 210 7.62 11.70 0.95
CA LEU A 210 7.04 12.91 0.35
C LEU A 210 5.89 13.48 1.18
N SER A 211 5.87 14.81 1.30
CA SER A 211 4.69 15.53 1.81
C SER A 211 3.47 15.31 0.92
N ASP A 212 2.27 15.51 1.45
CA ASP A 212 1.04 15.33 0.67
C ASP A 212 1.00 16.27 -0.55
N TYR A 213 1.54 17.49 -0.44
CA TYR A 213 1.66 18.40 -1.57
C TYR A 213 2.66 17.89 -2.62
N GLU A 214 3.81 17.36 -2.22
CA GLU A 214 4.77 16.78 -3.16
C GLU A 214 4.21 15.55 -3.88
N LYS A 215 3.44 14.70 -3.19
CA LYS A 215 2.69 13.60 -3.80
C LYS A 215 1.70 14.10 -4.85
N PHE A 216 0.94 15.14 -4.52
CA PHE A 216 0.03 15.79 -5.46
C PHE A 216 0.77 16.31 -6.70
N LYS A 217 1.90 16.99 -6.52
CA LYS A 217 2.75 17.45 -7.64
C LYS A 217 3.28 16.29 -8.47
N PHE A 218 3.68 15.20 -7.83
CA PHE A 218 4.21 14.03 -8.51
C PHE A 218 3.14 13.37 -9.39
N MET A 219 1.87 13.31 -8.94
CA MET A 219 0.74 12.83 -9.75
C MET A 219 0.51 13.65 -11.04
N LEU A 220 0.91 14.93 -11.04
CA LEU A 220 0.78 15.87 -12.16
C LEU A 220 2.09 16.08 -12.93
N LYS A 221 3.13 15.31 -12.64
CA LYS A 221 4.42 15.46 -13.30
C LYS A 221 4.35 15.06 -14.77
N GLY A 222 4.92 15.90 -15.65
CA GLY A 222 4.89 15.66 -17.10
C GLY A 222 3.51 15.88 -17.73
N VAL A 223 2.58 16.52 -17.02
CA VAL A 223 1.26 16.82 -17.57
C VAL A 223 1.36 17.79 -18.76
N LYS A 224 0.55 17.54 -19.78
CA LYS A 224 0.41 18.34 -20.99
C LYS A 224 -1.01 18.89 -21.05
N LYS A 225 -1.22 19.88 -21.92
CA LYS A 225 -2.52 20.54 -22.07
C LYS A 225 -3.64 19.53 -22.39
N GLU A 226 -3.33 18.47 -23.12
CA GLU A 226 -4.29 17.48 -23.61
C GLU A 226 -4.72 16.48 -22.53
N ASN A 227 -3.87 16.19 -21.54
CA ASN A 227 -4.11 15.15 -20.53
C ASN A 227 -4.31 15.70 -19.10
N VAL A 228 -4.20 17.02 -18.90
CA VAL A 228 -4.29 17.63 -17.57
C VAL A 228 -5.62 17.39 -16.89
N THR A 229 -6.74 17.50 -17.63
CA THR A 229 -8.08 17.30 -17.07
C THR A 229 -8.28 15.87 -16.62
N GLU A 230 -7.89 14.90 -17.45
CA GLU A 230 -7.98 13.48 -17.13
C GLU A 230 -7.13 13.12 -15.91
N ARG A 231 -5.86 13.57 -15.86
CA ARG A 231 -4.96 13.27 -14.73
C ARG A 231 -5.42 13.93 -13.43
N LEU A 232 -5.94 15.15 -13.49
CA LEU A 232 -6.53 15.81 -12.33
C LEU A 232 -7.73 15.02 -11.82
N HIS A 233 -8.71 14.76 -12.69
CA HIS A 233 -9.96 14.10 -12.33
C HIS A 233 -9.74 12.67 -11.79
N ASN A 234 -8.87 11.89 -12.44
CA ASN A 234 -8.71 10.47 -12.11
C ASN A 234 -7.71 10.21 -10.98
N ARG A 235 -6.82 11.16 -10.66
CA ARG A 235 -5.72 10.93 -9.70
C ARG A 235 -5.60 12.03 -8.65
N ALA A 236 -5.26 13.24 -9.07
CA ALA A 236 -4.80 14.28 -8.15
C ALA A 236 -5.94 14.89 -7.31
N ILE A 237 -7.11 15.13 -7.91
CA ILE A 237 -8.30 15.65 -7.22
C ILE A 237 -8.81 14.64 -6.17
N PRO A 238 -9.07 13.35 -6.51
CA PRO A 238 -9.44 12.35 -5.51
C PRO A 238 -8.45 12.25 -4.35
N PHE A 239 -7.15 12.28 -4.64
CA PHE A 239 -6.09 12.29 -3.62
C PHE A 239 -6.21 13.51 -2.70
N MET A 240 -6.33 14.71 -3.28
CA MET A 240 -6.45 15.97 -2.55
C MET A 240 -7.67 15.96 -1.62
N CYS A 241 -8.85 15.61 -2.14
CA CYS A 241 -10.10 15.58 -1.38
C CYS A 241 -10.04 14.59 -0.22
N GLU A 242 -9.47 13.40 -0.43
CA GLU A 242 -9.33 12.40 0.63
C GLU A 242 -8.41 12.88 1.75
N LYS A 243 -7.33 13.60 1.42
CA LYS A 243 -6.42 14.18 2.43
C LYS A 243 -7.06 15.29 3.23
N PHE A 244 -7.77 16.21 2.57
CA PHE A 244 -8.50 17.28 3.27
C PHE A 244 -9.63 16.73 4.15
N ARG A 245 -10.40 15.76 3.67
CA ARG A 245 -11.47 15.10 4.44
C ARG A 245 -10.92 14.47 5.72
N LYS A 246 -9.76 13.82 5.65
CA LYS A 246 -9.09 13.24 6.82
C LYS A 246 -8.62 14.30 7.80
N ALA A 247 -7.97 15.37 7.33
CA ALA A 247 -7.52 16.47 8.18
C ALA A 247 -8.68 17.14 8.95
N SER A 248 -9.85 17.29 8.32
CA SER A 248 -11.05 17.81 8.99
C SER A 248 -11.61 16.87 10.07
N LEU A 249 -11.44 15.55 9.92
CA LEU A 249 -11.95 14.55 10.87
C LEU A 249 -11.05 14.37 12.09
N THR A 250 -9.74 14.53 11.94
CA THR A 250 -8.78 14.35 13.03
C THR A 250 -8.62 15.59 13.91
N GLY A 251 -9.11 16.76 13.48
CA GLY A 251 -9.00 18.02 14.23
C GLY A 251 -7.55 18.43 14.52
N ASP A 252 -6.60 17.79 13.84
CA ASP A 252 -5.17 17.92 14.13
C ASP A 252 -4.65 19.15 13.40
N VAL A 253 -4.60 20.26 14.14
CA VAL A 253 -3.90 21.50 13.78
C VAL A 253 -2.38 21.26 13.92
N THR A 254 -1.87 20.26 13.20
CA THR A 254 -0.43 20.01 13.05
C THR A 254 -0.04 20.11 11.58
N LEU A 255 -0.45 21.22 10.95
CA LEU A 255 0.37 21.85 9.92
C LEU A 255 1.56 22.53 10.61
N SER A 256 2.50 21.73 11.10
CA SER A 256 3.83 22.24 11.47
C SER A 256 4.70 22.29 10.23
N ASP A 257 4.34 23.15 9.28
CA ASP A 257 5.33 23.73 8.39
C ASP A 257 5.59 25.16 8.86
N ASN A 258 6.79 25.32 9.39
CA ASN A 258 7.33 26.52 9.99
C ASN A 258 7.71 27.52 8.88
N THR A 259 6.74 27.97 8.09
CA THR A 259 6.84 29.15 7.22
C THR A 259 5.44 29.69 6.92
N ASN A 260 5.17 30.92 7.35
CA ASN A 260 3.94 31.68 7.11
C ASN A 260 3.56 31.82 5.61
N GLN A 261 2.92 30.82 5.00
CA GLN A 261 2.17 30.96 3.75
C GLN A 261 0.92 30.06 3.76
N ASN A 262 -0.27 30.68 3.76
CA ASN A 262 -1.60 30.13 3.44
C ASN A 262 -1.90 28.68 3.85
N ILE A 263 -2.23 28.48 5.12
CA ILE A 263 -2.79 27.23 5.67
C ILE A 263 -4.13 26.83 5.01
N ASP A 264 -4.82 27.76 4.33
CA ASP A 264 -6.13 27.54 3.69
C ASP A 264 -6.07 27.26 2.19
N GLU A 265 -4.90 27.33 1.55
CA GLU A 265 -4.79 27.19 0.11
C GLU A 265 -4.89 25.72 -0.33
N SER A 266 -5.78 25.42 -1.28
CA SER A 266 -5.89 24.08 -1.85
C SER A 266 -4.62 23.70 -2.63
N PHE A 267 -4.29 22.40 -2.66
CA PHE A 267 -3.12 21.90 -3.40
C PHE A 267 -3.19 22.27 -4.88
N LEU A 268 -4.39 22.28 -5.46
CA LEU A 268 -4.61 22.71 -6.85
C LEU A 268 -4.23 24.18 -7.06
N VAL A 269 -4.70 25.09 -6.19
CA VAL A 269 -4.41 26.52 -6.31
C VAL A 269 -2.91 26.77 -6.19
N ARG A 270 -2.25 26.15 -5.21
CA ARG A 270 -0.79 26.25 -5.05
C ARG A 270 -0.06 25.76 -6.30
N TRP A 271 -0.46 24.60 -6.83
CA TRP A 271 0.12 24.04 -8.04
C TRP A 271 -0.11 24.91 -9.29
N LEU A 272 -1.30 25.53 -9.43
CA LEU A 272 -1.59 26.45 -10.53
C LEU A 272 -0.72 27.71 -10.48
N LYS A 273 -0.44 28.23 -9.29
CA LYS A 273 0.49 29.36 -9.10
C LYS A 273 1.92 28.99 -9.50
N GLU A 274 2.42 27.85 -9.05
CA GLU A 274 3.74 27.32 -9.46
C GLU A 274 3.80 27.13 -10.98
N THR A 275 2.76 26.53 -11.57
CA THR A 275 2.64 26.29 -13.03
C THR A 275 2.60 27.60 -13.83
N SER A 276 1.93 28.62 -13.31
CA SER A 276 1.91 29.95 -13.93
C SER A 276 3.26 30.65 -13.84
N GLY A 277 3.98 30.50 -12.72
CA GLY A 277 5.36 30.99 -12.58
C GLY A 277 6.34 30.34 -13.56
N GLU A 278 6.09 29.10 -13.97
CA GLU A 278 6.79 28.42 -15.07
C GLU A 278 6.31 28.84 -16.47
N ASN A 279 5.42 29.85 -16.55
CA ASN A 279 4.84 30.41 -17.77
C ASN A 279 3.99 29.43 -18.61
N LYS A 280 3.41 28.40 -17.98
CA LYS A 280 2.53 27.41 -18.63
C LYS A 280 1.04 27.78 -18.52
N LEU A 281 0.71 29.02 -18.92
CA LEU A 281 -0.65 29.57 -18.82
C LEU A 281 -1.71 28.80 -19.63
N ASP A 282 -1.30 28.08 -20.66
CA ASP A 282 -2.19 27.22 -21.46
C ASP A 282 -2.74 26.05 -20.64
N ILE A 283 -1.94 25.50 -19.71
CA ILE A 283 -2.38 24.48 -18.76
C ILE A 283 -3.34 25.12 -17.74
N CYS A 284 -2.97 26.29 -17.17
CA CYS A 284 -3.83 27.02 -16.24
C CYS A 284 -5.21 27.31 -16.85
N LEU A 285 -5.27 27.76 -18.11
CA LEU A 285 -6.53 28.01 -18.82
C LEU A 285 -7.40 26.77 -18.87
N VAL A 286 -6.86 25.61 -19.26
CA VAL A 286 -7.64 24.37 -19.37
C VAL A 286 -8.20 23.96 -18.00
N VAL A 287 -7.38 24.06 -16.96
CA VAL A 287 -7.80 23.69 -15.59
C VAL A 287 -8.85 24.65 -15.04
N ILE A 288 -8.69 25.96 -15.24
CA ILE A 288 -9.66 26.97 -14.80
C ILE A 288 -10.96 26.82 -15.58
N GLU A 289 -10.89 26.60 -16.90
CA GLU A 289 -12.08 26.34 -17.71
C GLU A 289 -12.85 25.12 -17.21
N GLU A 290 -12.16 24.01 -16.92
CA GLU A 290 -12.81 22.79 -16.43
C GLU A 290 -13.35 22.98 -14.99
N GLY A 291 -12.58 23.59 -14.11
CA GLY A 291 -12.98 23.83 -12.72
C GLY A 291 -14.18 24.77 -12.59
N CYS A 292 -14.33 25.74 -13.50
CA CYS A 292 -15.45 26.70 -13.51
C CYS A 292 -16.72 26.21 -14.23
N ARG A 293 -16.72 25.04 -14.88
CA ARG A 293 -17.90 24.53 -15.60
C ARG A 293 -19.07 24.18 -14.69
N ASN A 294 -18.81 23.58 -13.53
CA ASN A 294 -19.86 23.22 -12.57
C ASN A 294 -19.33 23.08 -11.13
N PHE A 295 -19.44 24.15 -10.34
CA PHE A 295 -18.98 24.17 -8.93
C PHE A 295 -19.73 23.19 -8.02
N GLN A 296 -20.91 22.71 -8.40
CA GLN A 296 -21.69 21.77 -7.58
C GLN A 296 -21.21 20.31 -7.74
N SER A 297 -20.52 19.99 -8.83
CA SER A 297 -20.02 18.64 -9.13
C SER A 297 -18.50 18.53 -9.15
N ASN A 298 -17.78 19.66 -9.20
CA ASN A 298 -16.34 19.67 -9.43
C ASN A 298 -15.59 20.02 -8.15
N ASP A 299 -14.86 19.06 -7.60
CA ASP A 299 -14.03 19.24 -6.39
C ASP A 299 -12.69 19.97 -6.67
N TYR A 300 -12.64 20.80 -7.71
CA TYR A 300 -11.43 21.53 -8.12
C TYR A 300 -11.15 22.70 -7.18
N PHE A 301 -12.17 23.49 -6.88
CA PHE A 301 -12.09 24.67 -6.03
C PHE A 301 -13.15 24.58 -4.93
N LYS A 302 -12.82 25.08 -3.74
CA LYS A 302 -13.72 25.15 -2.58
C LYS A 302 -14.87 26.13 -2.81
N SER A 303 -14.64 27.20 -3.58
CA SER A 303 -15.65 28.24 -3.84
C SER A 303 -15.38 28.98 -5.15
N GLU A 304 -16.39 29.67 -5.68
CA GLU A 304 -16.25 30.57 -6.83
C GLU A 304 -15.21 31.67 -6.56
N VAL A 305 -15.14 32.18 -5.32
CA VAL A 305 -14.18 33.21 -4.93
C VAL A 305 -12.74 32.69 -5.00
N GLU A 306 -12.49 31.46 -4.55
CA GLU A 306 -11.16 30.83 -4.66
C GLU A 306 -10.76 30.65 -6.14
N ALA A 307 -11.69 30.24 -7.00
CA ALA A 307 -11.42 30.08 -8.43
C ALA A 307 -11.08 31.42 -9.11
N VAL A 308 -11.82 32.49 -8.80
CA VAL A 308 -11.55 33.84 -9.32
C VAL A 308 -10.21 34.36 -8.82
N ASP A 309 -9.94 34.27 -7.52
CA ASP A 309 -8.67 34.70 -6.93
C ASP A 309 -7.48 33.91 -7.52
N CYS A 310 -7.60 32.58 -7.62
CA CYS A 310 -6.59 31.74 -8.24
C CYS A 310 -6.30 32.14 -9.69
N ALA A 311 -7.34 32.36 -10.50
CA ALA A 311 -7.18 32.75 -11.90
C ALA A 311 -6.50 34.11 -12.06
N LEU A 312 -6.88 35.10 -11.25
CA LEU A 312 -6.22 36.41 -11.23
C LEU A 312 -4.76 36.28 -10.82
N GLN A 313 -4.46 35.53 -9.76
CA GLN A 313 -3.08 35.32 -9.32
C GLN A 313 -2.25 34.59 -10.37
N CYS A 314 -2.81 33.62 -11.10
CA CYS A 314 -2.11 33.00 -12.23
C CYS A 314 -1.74 34.06 -13.28
N ILE A 315 -2.66 34.94 -13.66
CA ILE A 315 -2.38 36.00 -14.64
C ILE A 315 -1.28 36.94 -14.14
N TYR A 316 -1.33 37.37 -12.88
CA TYR A 316 -0.35 38.31 -12.32
C TYR A 316 1.03 37.69 -12.08
N LEU A 317 1.11 36.40 -11.78
CA LEU A 317 2.39 35.69 -11.58
C LEU A 317 3.10 35.35 -12.90
N SER A 318 2.37 35.32 -14.02
CA SER A 318 2.98 35.10 -15.33
C SER A 318 3.85 36.30 -15.72
N THR A 319 5.13 36.03 -15.98
CA THR A 319 6.10 37.06 -16.41
C THR A 319 6.01 37.39 -17.89
N VAL A 320 5.22 36.61 -18.64
CA VAL A 320 5.14 36.68 -20.10
C VAL A 320 4.11 37.71 -20.55
N THR A 321 4.53 38.62 -21.43
CA THR A 321 3.75 39.76 -21.92
C THR A 321 3.12 39.57 -23.30
N ASP A 322 3.32 38.44 -23.98
CA ASP A 322 2.81 38.18 -25.33
C ASP A 322 1.61 37.20 -25.36
N ARG A 323 1.12 36.76 -24.19
CA ARG A 323 0.04 35.76 -24.05
C ARG A 323 -1.32 36.36 -23.65
N TRP A 324 -1.59 37.59 -24.06
CA TRP A 324 -2.85 38.32 -23.76
C TRP A 324 -4.11 37.56 -24.17
N SER A 325 -4.08 36.84 -25.29
CA SER A 325 -5.22 36.04 -25.76
C SER A 325 -5.61 34.94 -24.77
N ILE A 326 -4.62 34.31 -24.13
CA ILE A 326 -4.86 33.28 -23.11
C ILE A 326 -5.36 33.91 -21.82
N MET A 327 -4.77 35.03 -21.40
CA MET A 327 -5.22 35.76 -20.20
C MET A 327 -6.68 36.22 -20.35
N ALA A 328 -7.04 36.77 -21.51
CA ALA A 328 -8.42 37.16 -21.82
C ALA A 328 -9.35 35.94 -21.85
N ALA A 329 -8.89 34.80 -22.39
CA ALA A 329 -9.66 33.56 -22.36
C ALA A 329 -9.90 33.08 -20.91
N ILE A 330 -8.90 33.13 -20.03
CA ILE A 330 -9.05 32.77 -18.61
C ILE A 330 -10.15 33.63 -17.97
N LEU A 331 -10.06 34.96 -18.13
CA LEU A 331 -11.05 35.89 -17.56
C LEU A 331 -12.46 35.66 -18.09
N SER A 332 -12.61 35.28 -19.37
CA SER A 332 -13.92 35.00 -19.98
C SER A 332 -14.62 33.75 -19.42
N LYS A 333 -13.88 32.86 -18.75
CA LYS A 333 -14.39 31.60 -18.19
C LYS A 333 -14.71 31.68 -16.70
N LEU A 334 -14.49 32.83 -16.08
CA LEU A 334 -14.79 33.03 -14.66
C LEU A 334 -16.30 33.17 -14.42
N PRO A 335 -16.79 32.67 -13.27
CA PRO A 335 -18.17 32.89 -12.88
C PRO A 335 -18.43 34.40 -12.75
N GLN A 336 -19.59 34.84 -13.24
CA GLN A 336 -20.04 36.21 -13.02
C GLN A 336 -20.44 36.33 -11.55
N LEU A 337 -19.65 37.04 -10.75
CA LEU A 337 -19.98 37.38 -9.36
C LEU A 337 -21.31 38.16 -9.33
N HIS A 338 -22.43 37.45 -9.25
CA HIS A 338 -23.75 38.05 -9.07
C HIS A 338 -24.01 38.25 -7.58
N GLY A 339 -23.71 39.45 -7.08
CA GLY A 339 -24.18 39.91 -5.77
C GLY A 339 -23.14 40.70 -4.98
N GLU A 340 -23.40 42.00 -4.84
CA GLU A 340 -22.84 42.91 -3.83
C GLU A 340 -21.35 43.27 -3.90
N PHE A 341 -20.87 43.80 -5.02
CA PHE A 341 -20.02 45.00 -4.99
C PHE A 341 -20.18 45.73 -6.32
N GLY A 342 -21.09 46.71 -6.34
CA GLY A 342 -21.05 47.74 -7.37
C GLY A 342 -19.80 48.58 -7.15
N PHE A 343 -18.68 48.24 -7.80
CA PHE A 343 -17.59 49.13 -8.21
C PHE A 343 -16.50 48.30 -8.88
N MET A 344 -16.47 48.31 -10.22
CA MET A 344 -15.25 48.38 -11.05
C MET A 344 -15.64 48.23 -12.53
N SER A 345 -16.40 49.21 -13.02
CA SER A 345 -16.34 49.59 -14.44
C SER A 345 -15.08 50.43 -14.68
N ILE A 346 -13.88 49.90 -14.43
CA ILE A 346 -12.62 50.53 -14.85
C ILE A 346 -11.59 49.45 -15.11
N LEU A 347 -11.43 49.05 -16.38
CA LEU A 347 -10.16 48.73 -17.06
C LEU A 347 -10.41 47.99 -18.39
N ILE A 348 -11.20 48.59 -19.28
CA ILE A 348 -10.98 48.47 -20.73
C ILE A 348 -11.29 49.84 -21.34
N SER A 349 -10.24 50.64 -21.52
CA SER A 349 -10.13 51.71 -22.51
C SER A 349 -8.68 51.80 -22.94
#